data_AF-A0A095CC05-F1
#
_entry.id   AF-A0A095CC05-F1
#
_cell.length_a   1.000
_cell.length_b   1.000
_cell.length_c   1.000
_cell.angle_alpha   90.00
_cell.angle_beta   90.00
_cell.angle_gamma   90.00
#
_symmetry.space_group_name_H-M   'P 1'
#
loop_
_entity.id
_entity.type
_entity.pdbx_description
1 polymer ?
#
loop_
_entity_poly.entity_id
_entity_poly.type
_entity_poly.pdbx_seq_one_letter_code
_entity_poly.pdbx_strand_id
1 'polypeptide(L)'
;ETTIARINTGHQTSCPFQTETETKTIDHCTVNAVVVETMLLRYYLDSNGDRVYTLKSFDPENKPTFSAHPARFTPEDRYSRHRITLKSRFGILPSQGTPIVY
;
A
#
# COMPACT_ATOMS: atom_id res chain seq x y z
N GLU A 1 35.13 -37.06 23.07
CA GLU A 1 34.89 -37.54 21.69
C GLU A 1 33.92 -36.59 21.01
N THR A 2 34.28 -36.18 19.81
CA THR A 2 33.75 -35.06 19.03
C THR A 2 32.49 -35.48 18.24
N THR A 3 31.70 -34.47 17.81
CA THR A 3 30.94 -34.42 16.53
C THR A 3 29.42 -34.69 16.63
N ILE A 4 28.46 -33.92 16.08
CA ILE A 4 28.35 -32.61 15.40
C ILE A 4 26.86 -32.19 15.53
N ALA A 5 26.62 -30.88 15.57
CA ALA A 5 25.33 -30.20 15.55
C ALA A 5 24.51 -30.39 14.26
N ARG A 6 23.18 -30.28 14.36
CA ARG A 6 22.39 -29.60 13.32
C ARG A 6 21.15 -28.92 13.89
N ILE A 7 21.24 -27.61 14.01
CA ILE A 7 20.17 -26.68 14.35
C ILE A 7 19.58 -26.24 13.00
N ASN A 8 18.34 -26.61 12.68
CA ASN A 8 17.65 -26.09 11.50
C ASN A 8 16.74 -24.93 11.93
N THR A 9 17.38 -23.75 11.92
CA THR A 9 16.92 -22.42 11.53
C THR A 9 15.42 -22.19 11.30
N GLY A 10 14.87 -21.27 12.09
CA GLY A 10 13.53 -20.70 11.88
C GLY A 10 13.42 -19.87 10.60
N HIS A 11 12.24 -19.91 10.00
CA HIS A 11 11.84 -18.97 8.97
C HIS A 11 11.13 -17.80 9.66
N GLN A 12 11.93 -16.83 10.10
CA GLN A 12 11.42 -15.58 10.66
C GLN A 12 10.73 -14.79 9.55
N THR A 13 9.48 -14.47 9.82
CA THR A 13 8.81 -13.26 9.35
C THR A 13 9.71 -12.05 9.58
N SER A 14 10.10 -11.36 8.50
CA SER A 14 10.39 -9.93 8.56
C SER A 14 10.08 -9.30 7.21
N CYS A 15 9.06 -8.45 7.21
CA CYS A 15 8.95 -7.41 6.20
C CYS A 15 10.15 -6.49 6.41
N PRO A 16 10.97 -6.18 5.39
CA PRO A 16 12.03 -5.21 5.55
C PRO A 16 11.40 -3.82 5.53
N PHE A 17 11.14 -3.28 6.72
CA PHE A 17 11.14 -1.84 6.96
C PHE A 17 12.62 -1.41 6.96
N GLN A 18 13.10 -0.89 5.84
CA GLN A 18 14.44 -0.31 5.74
C GLN A 18 14.34 1.20 5.98
N THR A 19 14.72 1.63 7.17
CA THR A 19 15.24 2.98 7.41
C THR A 19 16.75 2.89 7.34
N GLU A 20 17.33 3.33 6.23
CA GLU A 20 18.74 3.66 6.18
C GLU A 20 18.87 5.08 5.61
N THR A 21 19.16 6.00 6.52
CA THR A 21 19.68 7.33 6.22
C THR A 21 21.10 7.17 5.70
N GLU A 22 21.30 7.31 4.39
CA GLU A 22 22.59 7.72 3.84
C GLU A 22 22.41 9.02 3.07
N THR A 23 22.88 10.11 3.66
CA THR A 23 23.07 11.39 3.00
C THR A 23 24.19 11.27 1.98
N LYS A 24 23.84 11.13 0.70
CA LYS A 24 24.70 11.54 -0.40
C LYS A 24 24.13 12.83 -0.98
N THR A 25 24.71 13.93 -0.55
CA THR A 25 24.64 15.23 -1.21
C THR A 25 25.06 15.06 -2.65
N ILE A 26 24.12 15.26 -3.58
CA ILE A 26 24.41 15.61 -4.95
C ILE A 26 23.58 16.86 -5.23
N ASP A 27 24.29 17.97 -5.35
CA ASP A 27 23.73 19.30 -5.60
C ASP A 27 23.15 19.37 -7.02
N HIS A 28 21.81 19.43 -7.06
CA HIS A 28 20.91 20.13 -7.99
C HIS A 28 21.36 20.42 -9.45
N CYS A 29 20.70 19.77 -10.43
CA CYS A 29 19.91 20.45 -11.48
C CYS A 29 19.11 19.44 -12.32
N THR A 30 17.80 19.64 -12.30
CA THR A 30 16.70 19.00 -13.04
C THR A 30 16.98 18.72 -14.52
N VAL A 31 16.65 17.52 -15.02
CA VAL A 31 15.57 17.29 -16.01
C VAL A 31 15.40 15.80 -16.35
N ASN A 32 14.13 15.39 -16.43
CA ASN A 32 13.62 14.18 -17.07
C ASN A 32 13.70 12.88 -16.27
N ALA A 33 13.04 12.90 -15.10
CA ALA A 33 12.45 11.68 -14.55
C ALA A 33 11.36 11.20 -15.51
N VAL A 34 11.73 10.39 -16.52
CA VAL A 34 10.76 9.60 -17.30
C VAL A 34 10.38 8.41 -16.42
N VAL A 35 9.63 8.68 -15.36
CA VAL A 35 8.82 7.65 -14.73
C VAL A 35 7.53 7.67 -15.54
N VAL A 36 7.30 6.62 -16.32
CA VAL A 36 6.01 6.42 -16.99
C VAL A 36 4.98 6.12 -15.88
N GLU A 37 4.52 7.15 -15.19
CA GLU A 37 3.48 7.05 -14.17
C GLU A 37 2.13 7.05 -14.88
N THR A 38 1.65 5.87 -15.25
CA THR A 38 0.23 5.68 -15.54
C THR A 38 -0.54 5.97 -14.26
N MET A 39 -1.09 7.19 -14.19
CA MET A 39 -2.02 7.77 -13.21
C MET A 39 -1.45 8.87 -12.30
N LEU A 40 -1.44 10.11 -12.82
CA LEU A 40 -0.93 11.32 -12.15
C LEU A 40 -1.88 11.95 -11.13
N LEU A 41 -3.20 11.73 -11.27
CA LEU A 41 -4.20 12.40 -10.45
C LEU A 41 -4.29 11.79 -9.05
N ARG A 42 -4.18 12.64 -8.04
CA ARG A 42 -4.18 12.29 -6.61
C ARG A 42 -5.28 13.05 -5.88
N TYR A 43 -5.62 12.62 -4.68
CA TYR A 43 -6.62 13.29 -3.85
C TYR A 43 -6.35 13.13 -2.36
N TYR A 44 -6.96 14.01 -1.57
CA TYR A 44 -7.11 13.89 -0.13
C TYR A 44 -8.57 14.12 0.27
N LEU A 45 -8.88 13.82 1.53
CA LEU A 45 -10.22 14.00 2.10
C LEU A 45 -10.24 15.29 2.91
N ASP A 46 -11.20 16.16 2.62
CA ASP A 46 -11.50 17.33 3.43
C ASP A 46 -12.22 16.92 4.74
N SER A 47 -12.37 17.86 5.65
CA SER A 47 -13.18 17.77 6.88
C SER A 47 -14.60 17.25 6.66
N ASN A 48 -15.20 17.57 5.51
CA ASN A 48 -16.53 17.08 5.11
C ASN A 48 -16.53 15.65 4.52
N GLY A 49 -15.35 15.07 4.28
CA GLY A 49 -15.20 13.76 3.63
C GLY A 49 -15.20 13.80 2.11
N ASP A 50 -15.23 14.99 1.50
CA ASP A 50 -15.17 15.17 0.05
C ASP A 50 -13.73 15.03 -0.48
N ARG A 51 -13.62 14.57 -1.73
CA ARG A 51 -12.32 14.40 -2.40
C ARG A 51 -11.85 15.72 -3.00
N VAL A 52 -10.70 16.21 -2.54
CA VAL A 52 -10.02 17.35 -3.15
C VAL A 52 -8.86 16.84 -4.00
N TYR A 53 -8.88 17.16 -5.29
CA TYR A 53 -7.90 16.64 -6.25
C TYR A 53 -6.65 17.51 -6.33
N THR A 54 -5.51 16.86 -6.52
CA THR A 54 -4.19 17.50 -6.60
C THR A 54 -3.22 16.64 -7.42
N LEU A 55 -2.15 17.27 -7.90
CA LEU A 55 -1.01 16.58 -8.52
C LEU A 55 0.16 16.42 -7.53
N LYS A 56 0.05 16.99 -6.33
CA LYS A 56 1.10 16.94 -5.31
C LYS A 56 1.07 15.61 -4.56
N SER A 57 2.24 15.12 -4.16
CA SER A 57 2.38 13.91 -3.34
C SER A 57 1.96 14.10 -1.88
N PHE A 58 1.88 15.35 -1.42
CA PHE A 58 1.53 15.72 -0.05
C PHE A 58 0.44 16.78 -0.02
N ASP A 59 -0.36 16.71 1.04
CA ASP A 59 -1.44 17.62 1.40
C ASP A 59 -0.90 18.92 2.00
N PRO A 60 -1.74 19.98 2.12
CA PRO A 60 -1.40 21.17 2.89
C PRO A 60 -1.03 20.85 4.35
N GLU A 61 -1.57 19.77 4.92
CA GLU A 61 -1.25 19.27 6.26
C GLU A 61 -0.05 18.29 6.29
N ASN A 62 0.70 18.17 5.20
CA ASN A 62 1.80 17.22 5.01
C ASN A 62 1.42 15.73 5.17
N LYS A 63 0.14 15.38 5.02
CA LYS A 63 -0.31 14.00 4.90
C LYS A 63 -0.06 13.48 3.47
N PRO A 64 0.27 12.19 3.28
CA PRO A 64 0.44 11.63 1.95
C PRO A 64 -0.89 11.52 1.22
N THR A 65 -0.94 11.98 -0.03
CA THR A 65 -2.14 11.88 -0.87
C THR A 65 -2.40 10.45 -1.36
N PHE A 66 -3.63 10.18 -1.79
CA PHE A 66 -4.03 8.90 -2.37
C PHE A 66 -4.16 8.97 -3.89
N SER A 67 -3.96 7.85 -4.59
CA SER A 67 -4.27 7.74 -6.03
C SER A 67 -5.76 7.91 -6.25
N ALA A 68 -6.15 8.81 -7.16
CA ALA A 68 -7.54 8.96 -7.58
C ALA A 68 -8.05 7.76 -8.39
N HIS A 69 -7.14 6.97 -8.95
CA HIS A 69 -7.46 5.89 -9.85
C HIS A 69 -7.68 4.57 -9.11
N PRO A 70 -8.71 3.79 -9.49
CA PRO A 70 -9.01 2.53 -8.83
C PRO A 70 -7.91 1.49 -9.08
N ALA A 71 -7.79 0.52 -8.18
CA ALA A 71 -6.89 -0.61 -8.36
C ALA A 71 -7.27 -1.39 -9.64
N ARG A 72 -6.25 -1.82 -10.40
CA ARG A 72 -6.44 -2.57 -11.65
C ARG A 72 -7.16 -3.88 -11.38
N PHE A 73 -8.25 -4.13 -12.11
CA PHE A 73 -8.95 -5.39 -12.07
C PHE A 73 -8.23 -6.46 -12.91
N THR A 74 -8.16 -7.67 -12.38
CA THR A 74 -7.74 -8.87 -13.10
C THR A 74 -8.77 -9.97 -12.86
N PRO A 75 -9.17 -10.74 -13.90
CA PRO A 75 -10.09 -11.85 -13.71
C PRO A 75 -9.60 -12.90 -12.71
N GLU A 76 -8.30 -13.23 -12.72
CA GLU A 76 -7.74 -14.31 -11.90
C GLU A 76 -7.59 -13.94 -10.42
N ASP A 77 -7.27 -12.67 -10.11
CA ASP A 77 -7.11 -12.15 -8.74
C ASP A 77 -6.50 -13.16 -7.73
N ARG A 78 -5.20 -13.45 -7.91
CA ARG A 78 -4.44 -14.44 -7.12
C ARG A 78 -4.56 -14.25 -5.60
N TYR A 79 -4.79 -13.02 -5.13
CA TYR A 79 -4.86 -12.69 -3.71
C TYR A 79 -6.30 -12.53 -3.19
N SER A 80 -7.30 -12.99 -3.95
CA SER A 80 -8.72 -13.00 -3.58
C SER A 80 -8.97 -13.56 -2.18
N ARG A 81 -8.41 -14.74 -1.87
CA ARG A 81 -8.52 -15.40 -0.55
C ARG A 81 -8.04 -14.48 0.58
N HIS A 82 -6.88 -13.84 0.42
CA HIS A 82 -6.31 -12.96 1.44
C HIS A 82 -7.20 -11.73 1.66
N ARG A 83 -7.70 -11.13 0.57
CA ARG A 83 -8.61 -9.98 0.63
C ARG A 83 -9.91 -10.34 1.34
N ILE A 84 -10.52 -11.49 1.05
CA ILE A 84 -11.76 -11.95 1.69
C ILE A 84 -11.54 -12.23 3.17
N THR A 85 -10.45 -12.92 3.54
CA THR A 85 -10.12 -13.18 4.95
C THR A 85 -9.95 -11.90 5.75
N LEU A 86 -9.24 -10.89 5.21
CA LEU A 86 -9.10 -9.59 5.88
C LEU A 86 -10.45 -8.89 6.05
N LYS A 87 -11.27 -8.83 4.99
CA LYS A 87 -12.62 -8.25 5.06
C LYS A 87 -13.49 -8.96 6.10
N SER A 88 -13.39 -10.29 6.19
CA SER A 88 -14.14 -11.10 7.16
C SER A 88 -13.72 -10.80 8.61
N ARG A 89 -12.42 -10.63 8.88
CA ARG A 89 -11.90 -10.29 10.22
C ARG A 89 -12.42 -8.95 10.74
N PHE A 90 -12.62 -7.98 9.86
CA PHE A 90 -13.14 -6.65 10.22
C PHE A 90 -14.68 -6.56 10.15
N GLY A 91 -15.38 -7.65 9.83
CA GLY A 91 -16.84 -7.62 9.76
C GLY A 91 -17.42 -6.78 8.61
N ILE A 92 -16.60 -6.44 7.60
CA ILE A 92 -16.97 -5.54 6.49
C ILE A 92 -17.49 -6.29 5.26
N LEU A 93 -17.64 -7.62 5.35
CA LEU A 93 -18.08 -8.43 4.24
C LEU A 93 -19.60 -8.25 4.06
N PRO A 94 -20.11 -7.90 2.86
CA PRO A 94 -21.55 -7.69 2.66
C PRO A 94 -22.42 -8.90 3.04
N SER A 95 -21.89 -10.11 2.89
CA SER A 95 -22.58 -11.35 3.25
C SER A 95 -22.74 -11.58 4.75
N GLN A 96 -22.02 -10.82 5.60
CA GLN A 96 -22.18 -10.87 7.05
C GLN A 96 -23.31 -9.94 7.54
N GLY A 97 -23.78 -9.02 6.69
CA GLY A 97 -24.87 -8.11 6.99
C GLY A 97 -26.25 -8.77 6.89
N THR A 98 -27.28 -8.01 7.26
CA THR A 98 -28.67 -8.45 7.14
C THR A 98 -28.97 -8.84 5.69
N PRO A 99 -29.61 -10.01 5.45
CA PRO A 99 -29.98 -10.40 4.09
C PRO A 99 -30.87 -9.32 3.47
N ILE A 100 -30.57 -8.98 2.22
CA ILE A 100 -31.38 -8.07 1.41
C ILE A 100 -32.75 -8.73 1.18
N VAL A 101 -33.80 -8.15 1.75
CA VAL A 101 -35.20 -8.53 1.51
C VAL A 101 -35.70 -7.67 0.34
N TYR A 102 -36.26 -8.32 -0.69
CA TYR A 102 -36.82 -7.67 -1.87
C TYR A 102 -38.33 -7.47 -1.74
#